data_AF-A0A1A9AQV3-F1
#
_entry.id   AF-A0A1A9AQV3-F1
#
_cell.length_a   1.000
_cell.length_b   1.000
_cell.length_c   1.000
_cell.angle_alpha   90.00
_cell.angle_beta   90.00
_cell.angle_gamma   90.00
#
_symmetry.space_group_name_H-M   'P 1'
#
loop_
_entity.id
_entity.type
_entity.pdbx_description
1 polymer ?
#
loop_
_entity_poly.entity_id
_entity_poly.type
_entity_poly.pdbx_seq_one_letter_code
_entity_poly.pdbx_strand_id
1 'polypeptide(L)'
;MNHKNYIIGNLPSYKFDKELNSVIKNCKFCSYCDGEQSFSGDYAIRVFCYKFVNNLEKIHDDLSINSKLKDKRCNDLIYWWYYNLYYIYTERYVSGYADIANHFKEVRDKIEHFPGISTDKLCNNFFKKLLPLATYENMKKVSDYCENYEFIEDKLKEPKNDCTLYYHYLVDSSELYNNNVSQCHVAENSYCLDFNNCHDYTPEKLLKNEKCNKIRETEKENAILEKEAEQLVPCPRGFGCVPDDIINTSITFSDYRFISLIVLSFTPTGSFLNNILHRKNIIRKNIHEEEYDELLESDSEDTPINFNNREYLITYNHE
;
A
#
# COMPACT_ATOMS: atom_id res chain seq x y z
N MET A 1 -6.78 -9.20 3.54
CA MET A 1 -5.72 -8.53 2.75
C MET A 1 -6.05 -8.53 1.25
N ASN A 2 -6.30 -7.35 0.66
CA ASN A 2 -6.70 -7.18 -0.75
C ASN A 2 -5.48 -7.31 -1.70
N HIS A 3 -5.64 -7.95 -2.87
CA HIS A 3 -4.55 -8.20 -3.83
C HIS A 3 -3.85 -6.91 -4.32
N LYS A 4 -4.54 -5.76 -4.25
CA LYS A 4 -3.96 -4.42 -4.50
C LYS A 4 -2.85 -4.05 -3.50
N ASN A 5 -2.98 -4.43 -2.23
CA ASN A 5 -2.02 -4.07 -1.16
C ASN A 5 -0.71 -4.86 -1.24
N TYR A 6 -0.75 -6.08 -1.80
CA TYR A 6 0.45 -6.91 -1.96
C TYR A 6 1.38 -6.37 -3.06
N ILE A 7 0.81 -5.81 -4.12
CA ILE A 7 1.54 -5.41 -5.33
C ILE A 7 2.22 -4.05 -5.18
N ILE A 8 1.51 -3.08 -4.61
CA ILE A 8 2.06 -1.76 -4.26
C ILE A 8 3.26 -1.92 -3.32
N GLY A 9 3.23 -2.94 -2.47
CA GLY A 9 4.31 -3.27 -1.54
C GLY A 9 5.67 -3.58 -2.16
N ASN A 10 5.78 -3.75 -3.48
CA ASN A 10 7.05 -3.96 -4.17
C ASN A 10 7.73 -2.69 -4.68
N LEU A 11 7.01 -1.57 -4.71
CA LEU A 11 7.57 -0.28 -5.10
C LEU A 11 8.61 0.20 -4.06
N PRO A 12 9.71 0.84 -4.49
CA PRO A 12 10.78 1.24 -3.59
C PRO A 12 10.33 2.07 -2.39
N SER A 13 9.42 3.03 -2.60
CA SER A 13 8.92 3.87 -1.50
C SER A 13 8.20 3.05 -0.43
N TYR A 14 7.32 2.14 -0.86
CA TYR A 14 6.54 1.29 0.06
C TYR A 14 7.41 0.26 0.77
N LYS A 15 8.48 -0.22 0.13
CA LYS A 15 9.47 -1.07 0.80
C LYS A 15 10.16 -0.32 1.93
N PHE A 16 10.61 0.90 1.66
CA PHE A 16 11.24 1.73 2.68
C PHE A 16 10.28 2.05 3.84
N ASP A 17 9.02 2.38 3.54
CA ASP A 17 8.01 2.65 4.58
C ASP A 17 7.76 1.43 5.49
N LYS A 18 7.79 0.22 4.92
CA LYS A 18 7.73 -1.03 5.72
C LYS A 18 8.99 -1.22 6.55
N GLU A 19 10.16 -0.91 6.00
CA GLU A 19 11.44 -1.00 6.71
C GLU A 19 11.52 -0.05 7.91
N LEU A 20 10.91 1.13 7.85
CA LEU A 20 10.83 2.06 8.99
C LEU A 20 10.11 1.43 10.21
N ASN A 21 9.18 0.50 9.96
CA ASN A 21 8.41 -0.17 11.00
C ASN A 21 8.98 -1.55 11.42
N SER A 22 10.01 -2.03 10.72
CA SER A 22 10.61 -3.35 10.98
C SER A 22 11.15 -3.53 12.40
N VAL A 23 11.22 -4.79 12.82
CA VAL A 23 11.80 -5.18 14.12
C VAL A 23 13.30 -4.83 14.15
N ILE A 24 13.73 -4.25 15.26
CA ILE A 24 15.13 -3.91 15.51
C ILE A 24 15.91 -5.22 15.75
N LYS A 25 16.83 -5.55 14.84
CA LYS A 25 17.70 -6.73 14.98
C LYS A 25 19.03 -6.39 15.64
N ASN A 26 19.64 -5.29 15.20
CA ASN A 26 20.88 -4.73 15.72
C ASN A 26 20.81 -3.22 15.57
N CYS A 27 21.37 -2.48 16.53
CA CYS A 27 21.31 -1.02 16.57
C CYS A 27 22.49 -0.47 17.38
N LYS A 28 23.50 0.06 16.69
CA LYS A 28 24.66 0.71 17.29
C LYS A 28 24.28 2.02 17.97
N PHE A 29 23.24 2.71 17.46
CA PHE A 29 22.85 4.02 17.99
C PHE A 29 21.84 3.95 19.15
N CYS A 30 21.30 2.77 19.48
CA CYS A 30 20.23 2.64 20.47
C CYS A 30 20.68 3.05 21.88
N SER A 31 21.95 2.87 22.23
CA SER A 31 22.49 3.28 23.54
C SER A 31 22.42 4.79 23.79
N TYR A 32 22.32 5.61 22.73
CA TYR A 32 22.15 7.05 22.88
C TYR A 32 20.78 7.44 23.42
N CYS A 33 19.76 6.60 23.20
CA CYS A 33 18.44 6.78 23.81
C CYS A 33 18.46 6.46 25.31
N ASP A 34 19.31 5.53 25.76
CA ASP A 34 19.44 5.18 27.18
C ASP A 34 20.07 6.31 28.00
N GLY A 35 20.93 7.10 27.36
CA GLY A 35 21.57 8.26 27.97
C GLY A 35 20.66 9.49 28.07
N GLU A 36 19.42 9.43 27.56
CA GLU A 36 18.48 10.56 27.58
C GLU A 36 17.49 10.43 28.75
N GLN A 37 17.68 11.28 29.77
CA GLN A 37 16.89 11.22 31.00
C GLN A 37 15.40 11.50 30.74
N SER A 38 15.09 12.35 29.77
CA SER A 38 13.70 12.65 29.39
C SER A 38 12.94 11.44 28.85
N PHE A 39 13.62 10.38 28.42
CA PHE A 39 13.00 9.11 28.01
C PHE A 39 12.96 8.07 29.13
N SER A 40 13.54 8.37 30.29
CA SER A 40 13.69 7.39 31.37
C SER A 40 12.38 7.05 32.06
N GLY A 41 11.40 7.97 32.07
CA GLY A 41 10.09 7.76 32.68
C GLY A 41 8.99 7.22 31.76
N ASP A 42 9.22 7.20 30.44
CA ASP A 42 8.21 6.78 29.46
C ASP A 42 8.76 5.69 28.54
N TYR A 43 8.29 4.46 28.81
CA TYR A 43 8.67 3.29 28.03
C TYR A 43 8.32 3.42 26.54
N ALA A 44 7.17 4.03 26.21
CA ALA A 44 6.73 4.18 24.83
C ALA A 44 7.65 5.13 24.06
N ILE A 45 8.01 6.28 24.68
CA ILE A 45 8.96 7.22 24.08
C ILE A 45 10.33 6.58 23.90
N ARG A 46 10.79 5.80 24.90
CA ARG A 46 12.10 5.13 24.81
C ARG A 46 12.15 4.11 23.67
N VAL A 47 11.13 3.25 23.57
CA VAL A 47 11.01 2.30 22.45
C VAL A 47 10.93 3.04 21.11
N PHE A 48 10.22 4.17 21.07
CA PHE A 48 10.14 5.00 19.88
C PHE A 48 11.49 5.64 19.51
N CYS A 49 12.28 6.08 20.51
CA CYS A 49 13.65 6.53 20.30
C CYS A 49 14.52 5.43 19.69
N TYR A 50 14.44 4.20 20.19
CA TYR A 50 15.20 3.09 19.61
C TYR A 50 14.85 2.85 18.14
N LYS A 51 13.55 2.88 17.79
CA LYS A 51 13.13 2.77 16.38
C LYS A 51 13.67 3.92 15.54
N PHE A 52 13.59 5.14 16.05
CA PHE A 52 14.11 6.33 15.39
C PHE A 52 15.60 6.26 15.10
N VAL A 53 16.45 5.97 16.09
CA VAL A 53 17.91 5.92 15.90
C VAL A 53 18.35 4.70 15.09
N ASN A 54 17.63 3.58 15.17
CA ASN A 54 17.83 2.43 14.30
C ASN A 54 17.55 2.77 12.82
N ASN A 55 16.51 3.56 12.55
CA ASN A 55 16.21 3.99 11.18
C ASN A 55 17.22 5.05 10.69
N LEU A 56 17.71 5.94 11.57
CA LEU A 56 18.85 6.81 11.23
C LEU A 56 20.09 6.00 10.85
N GLU A 57 20.39 4.93 11.60
CA GLU A 57 21.52 4.04 11.32
C GLU A 57 21.39 3.36 9.95
N LYS A 58 20.20 2.85 9.60
CA LYS A 58 19.96 2.26 8.27
C LYS A 58 20.24 3.25 7.15
N ILE A 59 19.78 4.49 7.26
CA ILE A 59 20.02 5.53 6.26
C ILE A 59 21.51 5.89 6.18
N HIS A 60 22.19 5.94 7.33
CA HIS A 60 23.62 6.23 7.40
C HIS A 60 24.48 5.13 6.75
N ASP A 61 24.16 3.87 7.05
CA ASP A 61 24.95 2.70 6.64
C ASP A 61 24.64 2.24 5.21
N ASP A 62 23.56 2.71 4.59
CA ASP A 62 23.22 2.36 3.21
C ASP A 62 24.13 3.10 2.21
N LEU A 63 25.21 2.42 1.84
CA LEU A 63 26.20 2.86 0.85
C LEU A 63 25.65 2.93 -0.58
N SER A 64 24.45 2.40 -0.85
CA SER A 64 23.82 2.43 -2.17
C SER A 64 23.01 3.72 -2.42
N ILE A 65 22.79 4.52 -1.38
CA ILE A 65 22.03 5.77 -1.46
C ILE A 65 22.87 6.87 -2.13
N ASN A 66 22.41 7.32 -3.30
CA ASN A 66 22.88 8.57 -3.90
C ASN A 66 22.31 9.79 -3.15
N SER A 67 22.85 10.99 -3.41
CA SER A 67 22.44 12.22 -2.70
C SER A 67 20.92 12.49 -2.77
N LYS A 68 20.31 12.26 -3.93
CA LYS A 68 18.88 12.44 -4.16
C LYS A 68 18.02 11.48 -3.33
N LEU A 69 18.36 10.20 -3.30
CA LEU A 69 17.68 9.21 -2.45
C LEU A 69 17.89 9.50 -0.97
N LYS A 70 19.03 10.09 -0.60
CA LYS A 70 19.35 10.43 0.79
C LYS A 70 18.36 11.44 1.36
N ASP A 71 18.14 12.55 0.67
CA ASP A 71 17.20 13.58 1.11
C ASP A 71 15.78 13.04 1.16
N LYS A 72 15.40 12.17 0.21
CA LYS A 72 14.14 11.44 0.29
C LYS A 72 14.05 10.57 1.55
N ARG A 73 15.03 9.71 1.81
CA ARG A 73 15.01 8.81 2.99
C ARG A 73 14.95 9.60 4.29
N CYS A 74 15.66 10.72 4.34
CA CYS A 74 15.60 11.63 5.47
C CYS A 74 14.21 12.26 5.62
N ASN A 75 13.60 12.74 4.53
CA ASN A 75 12.23 13.24 4.56
C ASN A 75 11.24 12.16 5.02
N ASP A 76 11.33 10.94 4.48
CA ASP A 76 10.48 9.80 4.82
C ASP A 76 10.59 9.46 6.31
N LEU A 77 11.82 9.38 6.84
CA LEU A 77 12.07 9.16 8.26
C LEU A 77 11.49 10.28 9.13
N ILE A 78 11.68 11.55 8.73
CA ILE A 78 11.19 12.71 9.49
C ILE A 78 9.66 12.73 9.49
N TYR A 79 9.02 12.51 8.34
CA TYR A 79 7.58 12.39 8.25
C TYR A 79 7.07 11.26 9.14
N TRP A 80 7.63 10.05 9.01
CA TRP A 80 7.26 8.90 9.83
C TRP A 80 7.45 9.21 11.32
N TRP A 81 8.57 9.80 11.71
CA TRP A 81 8.87 10.15 13.09
C TRP A 81 7.90 11.21 13.62
N TYR A 82 7.70 12.29 12.89
CA TYR A 82 6.81 13.39 13.30
C TYR A 82 5.37 12.90 13.40
N TYR A 83 4.90 12.15 12.41
CA TYR A 83 3.58 11.53 12.42
C TYR A 83 3.41 10.62 13.65
N ASN A 84 4.27 9.63 13.84
CA ASN A 84 4.15 8.71 14.99
C ASN A 84 4.29 9.44 16.33
N LEU A 85 5.19 10.43 16.43
CA LEU A 85 5.33 11.24 17.63
C LEU A 85 4.05 12.03 17.91
N TYR A 86 3.44 12.62 16.89
CA TYR A 86 2.16 13.31 17.01
C TYR A 86 1.09 12.37 17.58
N TYR A 87 0.91 11.17 17.02
CA TYR A 87 -0.09 10.21 17.52
C TYR A 87 0.18 9.75 18.96
N ILE A 88 1.43 9.39 19.29
CA ILE A 88 1.82 9.01 20.67
C ILE A 88 1.45 10.13 21.67
N TYR A 89 1.53 11.40 21.25
CA TYR A 89 1.26 12.56 22.10
C TYR A 89 -0.18 13.04 22.08
N THR A 90 -0.86 13.09 20.94
CA THR A 90 -2.26 13.53 20.90
C THR A 90 -3.20 12.59 21.63
N GLU A 91 -2.83 11.32 21.76
CA GLU A 91 -3.57 10.38 22.61
C GLU A 91 -3.29 10.55 24.11
N ARG A 92 -2.20 11.23 24.51
CA ARG A 92 -1.74 11.25 25.93
C ARG A 92 -1.61 12.63 26.57
N TYR A 93 -1.17 13.67 25.85
CA TYR A 93 -0.85 15.00 26.42
C TYR A 93 -1.01 16.15 25.39
N VAL A 94 -1.80 17.17 25.75
CA VAL A 94 -2.07 18.37 24.90
C VAL A 94 -0.88 19.34 24.81
N SER A 95 0.11 19.23 25.72
CA SER A 95 1.33 20.07 25.72
C SER A 95 2.56 19.25 26.12
N GLY A 96 3.64 19.35 25.34
CA GLY A 96 4.91 18.64 25.55
C GLY A 96 5.59 18.12 24.28
N TYR A 97 4.86 18.04 23.17
CA TYR A 97 5.37 17.54 21.87
C TYR A 97 6.70 18.20 21.44
N ALA A 98 6.79 19.52 21.55
CA ALA A 98 7.97 20.28 21.10
C ALA A 98 9.21 19.97 21.95
N ASP A 99 9.04 19.76 23.25
CA ASP A 99 10.14 19.48 24.17
C ASP A 99 10.71 18.08 23.92
N ILE A 100 9.83 17.09 23.72
CA ILE A 100 10.27 15.74 23.33
C ILE A 100 10.91 15.74 21.95
N ALA A 101 10.35 16.46 20.98
CA ALA A 101 10.98 16.59 19.67
C ALA A 101 12.41 17.14 19.77
N ASN A 102 12.69 18.04 20.73
CA ASN A 102 14.05 18.53 20.98
C ASN A 102 14.96 17.46 21.61
N HIS A 103 14.48 16.62 22.53
CA HIS A 103 15.29 15.52 23.06
C HIS A 103 15.67 14.48 21.99
N PHE A 104 14.81 14.23 21.00
CA PHE A 104 15.18 13.41 19.84
C PHE A 104 16.31 14.05 19.00
N LYS A 105 16.30 15.38 18.83
CA LYS A 105 17.40 16.11 18.18
C LYS A 105 18.68 15.99 18.97
N GLU A 106 18.63 16.15 20.29
CA GLU A 106 19.79 16.00 21.17
C GLU A 106 20.41 14.60 21.06
N VAL A 107 19.58 13.55 21.04
CA VAL A 107 20.05 12.17 20.80
C VAL A 107 20.75 12.06 19.44
N ARG A 108 20.15 12.61 18.37
CA ARG A 108 20.76 12.63 17.03
C ARG A 108 22.09 13.39 16.99
N ASP A 109 22.17 14.53 17.67
CA ASP A 109 23.38 15.35 17.75
C ASP A 109 24.49 14.68 18.57
N LYS A 110 24.12 13.91 19.62
CA LYS A 110 25.08 13.05 20.35
C LYS A 110 25.65 11.95 19.44
N ILE A 111 24.83 11.37 18.56
CA ILE A 111 25.28 10.36 17.59
C ILE A 111 26.28 10.96 16.59
N GLU A 112 26.11 12.22 16.16
CA GLU A 112 27.04 12.90 15.24
C GLU A 112 28.50 12.89 15.72
N HIS A 113 28.72 12.85 17.03
CA HIS A 113 30.05 12.82 17.63
C HIS A 113 30.67 11.41 17.68
N PHE A 114 29.97 10.37 17.23
CA PHE A 114 30.49 9.01 17.18
C PHE A 114 31.60 8.88 16.11
N PRO A 115 32.73 8.25 16.42
CA PRO A 115 33.84 8.12 15.47
C PRO A 115 33.42 7.45 14.15
N GLY A 116 33.80 8.07 13.03
CA GLY A 116 33.53 7.54 11.68
C GLY A 116 32.18 7.92 11.08
N ILE A 117 31.37 8.72 11.78
CA ILE A 117 30.12 9.27 11.26
C ILE A 117 30.40 10.61 10.57
N SER A 118 29.83 10.79 9.38
CA SER A 118 29.80 12.08 8.70
C SER A 118 28.48 12.79 8.94
N THR A 119 28.55 14.09 9.20
CA THR A 119 27.44 14.92 9.67
C THR A 119 26.31 15.04 8.64
N ASP A 120 26.66 14.97 7.36
CA ASP A 120 25.73 14.96 6.23
C ASP A 120 24.90 13.66 6.19
N LYS A 121 25.36 12.56 6.78
CA LYS A 121 24.72 11.23 6.72
C LYS A 121 23.60 10.99 7.72
N LEU A 122 23.39 11.89 8.69
CA LEU A 122 22.34 11.76 9.71
C LEU A 122 21.22 12.81 9.55
N CYS A 123 20.77 13.03 8.31
CA CYS A 123 19.61 13.87 8.01
C CYS A 123 19.66 15.30 8.59
N ASN A 124 20.86 15.86 8.75
CA ASN A 124 21.10 17.11 9.49
C ASN A 124 20.23 18.28 9.00
N ASN A 125 20.09 18.42 7.67
CA ASN A 125 19.33 19.52 7.06
C ASN A 125 17.87 19.55 7.51
N PHE A 126 17.28 18.39 7.79
CA PHE A 126 15.88 18.28 8.21
C PHE A 126 15.67 18.61 9.68
N PHE A 127 16.67 18.38 10.55
CA PHE A 127 16.58 18.67 11.98
C PHE A 127 16.93 20.11 12.36
N LYS A 128 17.74 20.81 11.54
CA LYS A 128 18.09 22.23 11.76
C LYS A 128 16.85 23.12 11.92
N LYS A 129 15.83 22.88 11.12
CA LYS A 129 14.55 23.57 11.19
C LYS A 129 13.43 22.63 10.81
N LEU A 130 12.66 22.19 11.81
CA LEU A 130 11.48 21.38 11.56
C LEU A 130 10.42 22.21 10.84
N LEU A 131 9.88 21.66 9.76
CA LEU A 131 8.77 22.20 9.00
C LEU A 131 7.44 21.64 9.53
N PRO A 132 6.29 22.25 9.16
CA PRO A 132 4.99 21.66 9.47
C PRO A 132 4.86 20.22 8.94
N LEU A 133 4.16 19.35 9.66
CA LEU A 133 3.96 17.95 9.28
C LEU A 133 3.43 17.79 7.83
N ALA A 134 2.47 18.63 7.44
CA ALA A 134 1.91 18.63 6.09
C ALA A 134 2.96 18.92 5.00
N THR A 135 4.01 19.69 5.31
CA THR A 135 5.11 19.94 4.38
C THR A 135 5.92 18.67 4.12
N TYR A 136 6.26 17.92 5.17
CA TYR A 136 6.97 16.64 5.04
C TYR A 136 6.11 15.59 4.35
N GLU A 137 4.80 15.57 4.59
CA GLU A 137 3.86 14.70 3.91
C GLU A 137 3.82 14.97 2.40
N ASN A 138 3.76 16.25 2.00
CA ASN A 138 3.77 16.63 0.58
C ASN A 138 5.10 16.29 -0.09
N MET A 139 6.23 16.59 0.58
CA MET A 139 7.56 16.18 0.11
C MET A 139 7.65 14.66 -0.08
N LYS A 140 7.06 13.90 0.85
CA LYS A 140 7.01 12.43 0.76
C LYS A 140 6.20 11.99 -0.45
N LYS A 141 4.96 12.45 -0.61
CA LYS A 141 4.10 12.07 -1.75
C LYS A 141 4.76 12.35 -3.09
N VAL A 142 5.37 13.53 -3.24
CA VAL A 142 6.07 13.93 -4.47
C VAL A 142 7.30 13.06 -4.71
N SER A 143 8.18 12.92 -3.72
CA SER A 143 9.41 12.13 -3.88
C SER A 143 9.15 10.62 -4.04
N ASP A 144 8.12 10.07 -3.40
CA ASP A 144 7.63 8.70 -3.60
C ASP A 144 7.20 8.48 -5.03
N TYR A 145 6.42 9.42 -5.59
CA TYR A 145 6.05 9.38 -6.99
C TYR A 145 7.26 9.32 -7.89
N CYS A 146 8.21 10.24 -7.68
CA CYS A 146 9.38 10.34 -8.52
C CYS A 146 10.28 9.10 -8.47
N GLU A 147 10.49 8.53 -7.27
CA GLU A 147 11.27 7.29 -7.10
C GLU A 147 10.57 6.09 -7.76
N ASN A 148 9.26 5.95 -7.53
CA ASN A 148 8.49 4.85 -8.07
C ASN A 148 8.38 4.92 -9.59
N TYR A 149 8.25 6.13 -10.15
CA TYR A 149 8.22 6.33 -11.60
C TYR A 149 9.49 5.81 -12.27
N GLU A 150 10.67 6.21 -11.76
CA GLU A 150 11.96 5.74 -12.29
C GLU A 150 12.07 4.21 -12.23
N PHE A 151 11.68 3.63 -11.09
CA PHE A 151 11.65 2.19 -10.91
C PHE A 151 10.71 1.50 -11.90
N ILE A 152 9.50 2.03 -12.09
CA ILE A 152 8.53 1.46 -13.03
C ILE A 152 9.02 1.59 -14.47
N GLU A 153 9.57 2.75 -14.85
CA GLU A 153 10.13 2.96 -16.19
C GLU A 153 11.22 1.92 -16.49
N ASP A 154 12.12 1.67 -15.54
CA ASP A 154 13.16 0.65 -15.69
C ASP A 154 12.58 -0.77 -15.75
N LYS A 155 11.60 -1.08 -14.89
CA LYS A 155 10.94 -2.39 -14.91
C LYS A 155 10.22 -2.67 -16.22
N LEU A 156 9.59 -1.66 -16.83
CA LEU A 156 8.89 -1.80 -18.10
C LEU A 156 9.85 -2.03 -19.29
N LYS A 157 11.13 -1.65 -19.19
CA LYS A 157 12.16 -1.96 -20.19
C LYS A 157 12.50 -3.47 -20.21
N GLU A 158 12.30 -4.19 -19.10
CA GLU A 158 12.60 -5.62 -19.00
C GLU A 158 11.55 -6.47 -19.76
N PRO A 159 11.94 -7.44 -20.61
CA PRO A 159 10.99 -8.23 -21.42
C PRO A 159 9.93 -8.99 -20.62
N LYS A 160 10.27 -9.45 -19.40
CA LYS A 160 9.41 -10.32 -18.58
C LYS A 160 8.35 -9.58 -17.75
N ASN A 161 8.52 -8.27 -17.55
CA ASN A 161 7.59 -7.50 -16.74
C ASN A 161 6.48 -6.93 -17.62
N ASP A 162 5.25 -7.03 -17.17
CA ASP A 162 4.12 -6.33 -17.74
C ASP A 162 3.79 -5.06 -16.93
N CYS A 163 2.79 -4.31 -17.40
CA CYS A 163 2.32 -3.12 -16.71
C CYS A 163 1.18 -3.40 -15.71
N THR A 164 0.74 -4.66 -15.60
CA THR A 164 -0.44 -5.04 -14.81
C THR A 164 -0.29 -4.62 -13.36
N LEU A 165 0.93 -4.72 -12.84
CA LEU A 165 1.25 -4.38 -11.46
C LEU A 165 1.27 -2.86 -11.20
N TYR A 166 1.47 -2.05 -12.22
CA TYR A 166 1.75 -0.61 -12.09
C TYR A 166 0.64 0.27 -12.65
N TYR A 167 -0.27 -0.28 -13.45
CA TYR A 167 -1.28 0.46 -14.18
C TYR A 167 -2.14 1.38 -13.28
N HIS A 168 -2.76 0.82 -12.24
CA HIS A 168 -3.60 1.61 -11.34
C HIS A 168 -2.79 2.67 -10.59
N TYR A 169 -1.58 2.33 -10.13
CA TYR A 169 -0.70 3.31 -9.50
C TYR A 169 -0.42 4.51 -10.41
N LEU A 170 -0.12 4.27 -11.69
CA LEU A 170 0.12 5.34 -12.67
C LEU A 170 -1.13 6.17 -12.94
N VAL A 171 -2.31 5.53 -13.04
CA VAL A 171 -3.59 6.23 -13.21
C VAL A 171 -3.87 7.12 -12.00
N ASP A 172 -3.82 6.55 -10.79
CA ASP A 172 -4.12 7.24 -9.53
C ASP A 172 -3.13 8.38 -9.24
N SER A 173 -1.88 8.26 -9.70
CA SER A 173 -0.86 9.29 -9.54
C SER A 173 -1.01 10.50 -10.48
N SER A 174 -1.97 10.46 -11.41
CA SER A 174 -2.14 11.54 -12.41
C SER A 174 -2.51 12.88 -11.80
N GLU A 175 -3.39 12.89 -10.80
CA GLU A 175 -3.78 14.11 -10.09
C GLU A 175 -2.60 14.68 -9.29
N LEU A 176 -1.90 13.84 -8.53
CA LEU A 176 -0.70 14.22 -7.80
C LEU A 176 0.35 14.84 -8.73
N TYR A 177 0.56 14.23 -9.90
CA TYR A 177 1.48 14.73 -10.89
C TYR A 177 1.08 16.13 -11.38
N ASN A 178 -0.16 16.29 -11.83
CA ASN A 178 -0.63 17.56 -12.39
C ASN A 178 -0.59 18.70 -11.36
N ASN A 179 -1.01 18.42 -10.13
CA ASN A 179 -1.13 19.43 -9.09
C ASN A 179 0.21 19.81 -8.47
N ASN A 180 1.11 18.85 -8.25
CA ASN A 180 2.31 19.05 -7.45
C ASN A 180 3.61 18.77 -8.23
N VAL A 181 3.73 17.60 -8.85
CA VAL A 181 5.01 17.14 -9.43
C VAL A 181 5.42 17.93 -10.68
N SER A 182 4.44 18.29 -11.53
CA SER A 182 4.68 19.05 -12.76
C SER A 182 5.38 20.40 -12.50
N GLN A 183 5.23 20.93 -11.29
CA GLN A 183 5.78 22.21 -10.87
C GLN A 183 7.20 22.10 -10.28
N CYS A 184 7.79 20.90 -10.22
CA CYS A 184 9.11 20.66 -9.65
C CYS A 184 10.29 21.27 -10.43
N HIS A 185 10.04 21.93 -11.56
CA HIS A 185 11.03 22.73 -12.28
C HIS A 185 11.13 24.18 -11.75
N VAL A 186 10.15 24.62 -10.95
CA VAL A 186 10.11 25.98 -10.38
C VAL A 186 10.84 25.95 -9.05
N ALA A 187 11.91 26.73 -8.92
CA ALA A 187 12.76 26.81 -7.71
C ALA A 187 12.00 27.18 -6.42
N GLU A 188 10.76 27.67 -6.53
CA GLU A 188 9.89 28.04 -5.41
C GLU A 188 9.03 26.87 -4.88
N ASN A 189 8.88 25.77 -5.62
CA ASN A 189 8.07 24.64 -5.15
C ASN A 189 8.88 23.75 -4.21
N SER A 190 8.86 24.13 -2.93
CA SER A 190 9.67 23.53 -1.85
C SER A 190 9.51 22.02 -1.63
N TYR A 191 8.54 21.36 -2.26
CA TYR A 191 8.23 19.95 -2.01
C TYR A 191 9.06 18.95 -2.82
N CYS A 192 9.78 19.39 -3.84
CA CYS A 192 10.30 18.49 -4.87
C CYS A 192 11.63 17.79 -4.55
N LEU A 193 12.26 18.11 -3.41
CA LEU A 193 13.59 17.62 -3.03
C LEU A 193 14.57 17.68 -4.22
N ASP A 194 15.61 16.84 -4.23
CA ASP A 194 16.64 16.81 -5.28
C ASP A 194 16.22 16.03 -6.56
N PHE A 195 14.92 15.90 -6.83
CA PHE A 195 14.39 15.19 -8.01
C PHE A 195 14.27 16.12 -9.24
N ASN A 196 15.39 16.66 -9.72
CA ASN A 196 15.43 17.70 -10.76
C ASN A 196 14.63 17.39 -12.04
N ASN A 197 14.61 16.12 -12.49
CA ASN A 197 13.92 15.72 -13.73
C ASN A 197 12.49 15.23 -13.51
N CYS A 198 11.99 15.19 -12.26
CA CYS A 198 10.71 14.56 -11.99
C CYS A 198 9.51 15.31 -12.57
N HIS A 199 9.67 16.60 -12.87
CA HIS A 199 8.67 17.37 -13.59
C HIS A 199 8.38 16.83 -15.00
N ASP A 200 9.29 16.04 -15.61
CA ASP A 200 9.08 15.40 -16.91
C ASP A 200 8.43 14.01 -16.80
N TYR A 201 8.26 13.51 -15.57
CA TYR A 201 7.77 12.15 -15.32
C TYR A 201 6.25 12.13 -15.43
N THR A 202 5.72 12.37 -16.62
CA THR A 202 4.28 12.28 -16.87
C THR A 202 3.81 10.82 -16.77
N PRO A 203 2.75 10.50 -16.00
CA PRO A 203 2.18 9.14 -15.99
C PRO A 203 1.78 8.69 -17.39
N GLU A 204 1.25 9.60 -18.20
CA GLU A 204 0.81 9.32 -19.57
C GLU A 204 1.93 8.79 -20.47
N LYS A 205 3.20 9.17 -20.23
CA LYS A 205 4.35 8.61 -20.97
C LYS A 205 4.49 7.12 -20.74
N LEU A 206 4.31 6.64 -19.51
CA LEU A 206 4.35 5.21 -19.19
C LEU A 206 3.05 4.51 -19.58
N LEU A 207 1.89 5.16 -19.40
CA LEU A 207 0.59 4.58 -19.80
C LEU A 207 0.48 4.36 -21.31
N LYS A 208 1.14 5.19 -22.14
CA LYS A 208 1.25 5.01 -23.59
C LYS A 208 2.23 3.92 -24.02
N ASN A 209 3.05 3.39 -23.12
CA ASN A 209 3.90 2.24 -23.42
C ASN A 209 3.03 1.07 -23.90
N GLU A 210 3.49 0.30 -24.89
CA GLU A 210 2.71 -0.81 -25.47
C GLU A 210 2.16 -1.77 -24.40
N LYS A 211 2.93 -2.08 -23.36
CA LYS A 211 2.53 -2.98 -22.27
C LYS A 211 1.39 -2.40 -21.43
N CYS A 212 1.44 -1.11 -21.11
CA CYS A 212 0.39 -0.43 -20.35
C CYS A 212 -0.83 -0.13 -21.21
N ASN A 213 -0.62 0.21 -22.47
CA ASN A 213 -1.70 0.55 -23.39
C ASN A 213 -2.65 -0.63 -23.63
N LYS A 214 -2.14 -1.87 -23.68
CA LYS A 214 -2.98 -3.08 -23.75
C LYS A 214 -3.96 -3.16 -22.59
N ILE A 215 -3.49 -2.89 -21.37
CA ILE A 215 -4.31 -2.89 -20.15
C ILE A 215 -5.32 -1.76 -20.20
N ARG A 216 -4.90 -0.58 -20.64
CA ARG A 216 -5.78 0.58 -20.81
C ARG A 216 -6.98 0.29 -21.71
N GLU A 217 -6.76 -0.38 -22.84
CA GLU A 217 -7.85 -0.75 -23.74
C GLU A 217 -8.77 -1.79 -23.10
N THR A 218 -8.22 -2.81 -22.42
CA THR A 218 -9.03 -3.78 -21.67
C THR A 218 -9.88 -3.13 -20.59
N GLU A 219 -9.34 -2.17 -19.83
CA GLU A 219 -10.09 -1.43 -18.80
C GLU A 219 -11.21 -0.58 -19.40
N LYS A 220 -10.98 0.04 -20.57
CA LYS A 220 -12.03 0.78 -21.29
C LYS A 220 -13.15 -0.14 -21.76
N GLU A 221 -12.81 -1.30 -22.33
CA GLU A 221 -13.79 -2.30 -22.76
C GLU A 221 -14.62 -2.81 -21.57
N ASN A 222 -13.97 -3.13 -20.45
CA ASN A 222 -14.66 -3.55 -19.22
C ASN A 222 -15.62 -2.46 -18.71
N ALA A 223 -15.19 -1.19 -18.70
CA ALA A 223 -16.05 -0.09 -18.26
C ALA A 223 -17.26 0.13 -19.17
N ILE A 224 -17.16 -0.17 -20.47
CA ILE A 224 -18.31 -0.15 -21.38
C ILE A 224 -19.27 -1.29 -21.05
N LEU A 225 -18.75 -2.51 -20.90
CA LEU A 225 -19.55 -3.69 -20.55
C LEU A 225 -20.27 -3.53 -19.19
N GLU A 226 -19.63 -2.91 -18.21
CA GLU A 226 -20.26 -2.61 -16.91
C GLU A 226 -21.42 -1.63 -17.06
N LYS A 227 -21.25 -0.55 -17.84
CA LYS A 227 -22.34 0.41 -18.12
C LYS A 227 -23.50 -0.23 -18.88
N GLU A 228 -23.21 -1.09 -19.84
CA GLU A 228 -24.23 -1.85 -20.56
C GLU A 228 -24.97 -2.82 -19.62
N ALA A 229 -24.25 -3.49 -18.71
CA ALA A 229 -24.84 -4.39 -17.73
C ALA A 229 -25.71 -3.65 -16.68
N GLU A 230 -25.36 -2.41 -16.32
CA GLU A 230 -26.19 -1.57 -15.44
C GLU A 230 -27.49 -1.10 -16.14
N GLN A 231 -27.48 -0.97 -17.46
CA GLN A 231 -28.67 -0.65 -18.25
C GLN A 231 -29.59 -1.87 -18.47
N LEU A 232 -29.11 -3.08 -18.21
CA LEU A 232 -29.95 -4.28 -18.21
C LEU A 232 -30.84 -4.28 -16.96
N VAL A 233 -32.14 -4.13 -17.16
CA VAL A 233 -33.14 -4.25 -16.08
C VAL A 233 -33.12 -5.68 -15.55
N PRO A 234 -32.84 -5.91 -14.25
CA PRO A 234 -32.93 -7.24 -13.66
C PRO A 234 -34.36 -7.74 -13.77
N CYS A 235 -34.55 -8.96 -14.28
CA CYS A 235 -35.86 -9.59 -14.36
C CYS A 235 -36.51 -9.60 -12.97
N PRO A 236 -37.72 -9.03 -12.82
CA PRO A 236 -38.43 -9.11 -11.55
C PRO A 236 -38.65 -10.59 -11.19
N ARG A 237 -38.39 -10.96 -9.94
CA ARG A 237 -38.61 -12.32 -9.45
C ARG A 237 -40.07 -12.71 -9.73
N GLY A 238 -40.27 -13.73 -10.57
CA GLY A 238 -41.59 -14.24 -10.96
C GLY A 238 -42.02 -13.92 -12.40
N PHE A 239 -41.27 -13.12 -13.16
CA PHE A 239 -41.53 -12.88 -14.58
C PHE A 239 -40.41 -13.47 -15.45
N GLY A 240 -40.78 -14.26 -16.46
CA GLY A 240 -39.85 -14.78 -17.44
C GLY A 240 -39.46 -13.69 -18.43
N CYS A 241 -38.18 -13.31 -18.46
CA CYS A 241 -37.63 -12.48 -19.53
C CYS A 241 -37.43 -13.36 -20.77
N VAL A 242 -38.45 -13.41 -21.60
CA VAL A 242 -38.42 -14.10 -22.89
C VAL A 242 -38.70 -13.05 -23.95
N PRO A 243 -37.80 -12.82 -24.92
CA PRO A 243 -38.09 -12.00 -26.09
C PRO A 243 -39.43 -12.43 -26.72
N ASP A 244 -40.30 -11.50 -27.10
CA ASP A 244 -41.64 -11.79 -27.65
C ASP A 244 -41.58 -12.73 -28.87
N ASP A 245 -40.46 -12.70 -29.58
CA ASP A 245 -40.10 -13.54 -30.71
C ASP A 245 -39.91 -15.03 -30.33
N ILE A 246 -39.59 -15.36 -29.08
CA ILE A 246 -39.55 -16.74 -28.57
C ILE A 246 -40.93 -17.21 -28.10
N ILE A 247 -41.79 -16.30 -27.63
CA ILE A 247 -43.17 -16.63 -27.19
C ILE A 247 -44.01 -17.10 -28.39
N ASN A 248 -43.73 -16.57 -29.59
CA ASN A 248 -44.44 -16.92 -30.82
C ASN A 248 -43.84 -18.11 -31.59
N THR A 249 -42.67 -18.62 -31.20
CA THR A 249 -42.18 -19.90 -31.73
C THR A 249 -42.81 -21.04 -30.95
N SER A 250 -43.77 -21.73 -31.58
CA SER A 250 -44.37 -22.93 -31.01
C SER A 250 -43.31 -24.05 -30.93
N ILE A 251 -42.73 -24.21 -29.74
CA ILE A 251 -41.84 -25.34 -29.44
C ILE A 251 -42.71 -26.59 -29.44
N THR A 252 -42.59 -27.40 -30.48
CA THR A 252 -43.24 -28.71 -30.55
C THR A 252 -42.31 -29.77 -29.95
N PHE A 253 -42.89 -30.82 -29.35
CA PHE A 253 -42.17 -31.86 -28.58
C PHE A 253 -41.16 -32.69 -29.42
N SER A 254 -41.02 -32.39 -30.72
CA SER A 254 -40.04 -33.00 -31.64
C SER A 254 -38.85 -32.11 -31.96
N ASP A 255 -38.66 -30.98 -31.26
CA ASP A 255 -37.54 -30.08 -31.54
C ASP A 255 -36.22 -30.64 -30.98
N TYR A 256 -35.35 -31.11 -31.89
CA TYR A 256 -34.06 -31.77 -31.62
C TYR A 256 -33.08 -30.90 -30.82
N ARG A 257 -33.36 -29.61 -30.68
CA ARG A 257 -32.57 -28.65 -29.89
C ARG A 257 -32.61 -28.94 -28.37
N PHE A 258 -33.67 -29.59 -27.87
CA PHE A 258 -33.77 -30.01 -26.46
C PHE A 258 -32.98 -31.28 -26.14
N ILE A 259 -32.75 -32.16 -27.12
CA ILE A 259 -31.99 -33.40 -26.91
C ILE A 259 -30.54 -33.07 -26.55
N SER A 260 -29.95 -32.01 -27.13
CA SER A 260 -28.60 -31.55 -26.77
C SER A 260 -28.49 -30.98 -25.35
N LEU A 261 -29.53 -30.34 -24.82
CA LEU A 261 -29.49 -29.75 -23.47
C LEU A 261 -29.58 -30.80 -22.36
N ILE A 262 -30.32 -31.89 -22.61
CA ILE A 262 -30.40 -33.01 -21.67
C ILE A 262 -29.05 -33.72 -21.58
N VAL A 263 -28.34 -33.91 -22.69
CA VAL A 263 -27.02 -34.57 -22.72
C VAL A 263 -25.95 -33.75 -21.98
N LEU A 264 -25.97 -32.41 -22.09
CA LEU A 264 -25.04 -31.52 -21.37
C LEU A 264 -25.28 -31.47 -19.85
N SER A 265 -26.51 -31.73 -19.41
CA SER A 265 -26.88 -31.73 -17.97
C SER A 265 -26.40 -32.99 -17.23
N PHE A 266 -26.09 -34.07 -17.95
CA PHE A 266 -25.61 -35.33 -17.37
C PHE A 266 -24.09 -35.56 -17.53
N THR A 267 -23.36 -34.60 -18.11
CA THR A 267 -21.89 -34.61 -18.10
C THR A 267 -21.33 -33.99 -16.80
N PRO A 268 -20.32 -34.61 -16.14
CA PRO A 268 -19.82 -34.22 -14.82
C PRO A 268 -18.93 -32.95 -14.83
N THR A 269 -19.20 -31.98 -15.71
CA THR A 269 -18.55 -30.66 -15.75
C THR A 269 -19.45 -29.54 -15.20
N GLY A 270 -20.73 -29.81 -14.93
CA GLY A 270 -21.70 -28.83 -14.41
C GLY A 270 -21.44 -28.31 -12.98
N SER A 271 -20.56 -28.95 -12.21
CA SER A 271 -20.19 -28.52 -10.86
C SER A 271 -19.30 -27.26 -10.85
N PHE A 272 -18.60 -26.96 -11.96
CA PHE A 272 -17.62 -25.87 -12.00
C PHE A 272 -18.27 -24.47 -12.13
N LEU A 273 -19.37 -24.37 -12.88
CA LEU A 273 -20.05 -23.09 -13.13
C LEU A 273 -20.78 -22.55 -11.88
N ASN A 274 -21.33 -23.45 -11.06
CA ASN A 274 -22.03 -23.02 -9.84
C ASN A 274 -21.06 -22.45 -8.79
N ASN A 275 -19.83 -22.98 -8.72
CA ASN A 275 -18.79 -22.47 -7.83
C ASN A 275 -18.28 -21.07 -8.23
N ILE A 276 -18.24 -20.75 -9.53
CA ILE A 276 -17.81 -19.43 -10.02
C ILE A 276 -18.85 -18.34 -9.69
N LEU A 277 -20.13 -18.64 -9.86
CA LEU A 277 -21.23 -17.73 -9.53
C LEU A 277 -21.38 -17.50 -8.02
N HIS A 278 -21.22 -18.55 -7.20
CA HIS A 278 -21.26 -18.41 -5.75
C HIS A 278 -20.08 -17.58 -5.21
N ARG A 279 -18.88 -17.69 -5.82
CA ARG A 279 -17.70 -16.91 -5.40
C ARG A 279 -17.90 -15.40 -5.60
N LYS A 280 -18.56 -14.97 -6.69
CA LYS A 280 -18.82 -13.54 -6.95
C LYS A 280 -19.84 -12.93 -5.97
N ASN A 281 -20.85 -13.69 -5.54
CA ASN A 281 -21.86 -13.21 -4.59
C ASN A 281 -21.34 -13.09 -3.15
N ILE A 282 -20.37 -13.92 -2.76
CA ILE A 282 -19.72 -13.81 -1.44
C ILE A 282 -18.81 -12.58 -1.39
N ILE A 283 -18.08 -12.28 -2.47
CA ILE A 283 -17.19 -11.10 -2.52
C ILE A 283 -17.97 -9.78 -2.41
N ARG A 284 -19.20 -9.71 -2.97
CA ARG A 284 -19.99 -8.46 -2.96
C ARG A 284 -20.63 -8.14 -1.58
N LYS A 285 -20.78 -9.12 -0.69
CA LYS A 285 -21.36 -8.92 0.65
C LYS A 285 -20.36 -8.53 1.72
N ASN A 286 -19.06 -8.71 1.48
CA ASN A 286 -18.00 -8.45 2.47
C ASN A 286 -17.24 -7.14 2.22
N ILE A 287 -17.79 -6.20 1.44
CA ILE A 287 -17.13 -4.93 1.09
C ILE A 287 -17.58 -3.76 1.98
N HIS A 288 -18.51 -3.97 2.92
CA HIS A 288 -19.08 -2.87 3.71
C HIS A 288 -18.71 -2.77 5.19
N GLU A 289 -17.91 -3.68 5.75
CA GLU A 289 -17.43 -3.58 7.13
C GLU A 289 -16.09 -4.30 7.21
N GLU A 290 -14.99 -3.54 7.27
CA GLU A 290 -13.68 -3.90 7.85
C GLU A 290 -12.64 -2.84 7.40
N GLU A 291 -12.76 -1.65 7.98
CA GLU A 291 -11.66 -0.67 8.04
C GLU A 291 -11.17 -0.61 9.49
N TYR A 292 -9.92 -1.03 9.68
CA TYR A 292 -9.08 -0.88 10.88
C TYR A 292 -9.56 -1.56 12.18
N ASP A 293 -9.20 -2.82 12.33
CA ASP A 293 -8.71 -3.36 13.60
C ASP A 293 -7.85 -4.59 13.30
N GLU A 294 -6.54 -4.51 13.59
CA GLU A 294 -5.68 -5.65 13.98
C GLU A 294 -4.27 -5.13 14.29
N LEU A 295 -4.14 -4.61 15.51
CA LEU A 295 -2.90 -4.63 16.26
C LEU A 295 -2.86 -5.92 17.10
N LEU A 296 -1.70 -6.57 17.10
CA LEU A 296 -1.27 -7.68 17.97
C LEU A 296 -1.73 -9.08 17.54
N GLU A 297 -0.98 -9.72 16.65
CA GLU A 297 -0.77 -11.17 16.74
C GLU A 297 0.68 -11.45 17.15
N SER A 298 0.78 -11.98 18.36
CA SER A 298 1.93 -12.68 18.91
C SER A 298 2.28 -13.85 18.01
N ASP A 299 3.56 -13.96 17.64
CA ASP A 299 4.13 -15.16 17.03
C ASP A 299 3.83 -16.39 17.91
N SER A 300 3.11 -17.36 17.35
CA SER A 300 3.30 -18.78 17.71
C SER A 300 3.25 -19.62 16.43
N GLU A 301 4.42 -19.86 15.85
CA GLU A 301 4.61 -21.04 15.01
C GLU A 301 4.36 -22.30 15.87
N ASP A 302 3.48 -23.21 15.45
CA ASP A 302 3.91 -24.60 15.16
C ASP A 302 2.77 -25.55 14.71
N THR A 303 3.02 -26.15 13.53
CA THR A 303 2.61 -27.47 13.00
C THR A 303 1.20 -27.75 12.43
N PRO A 304 1.13 -28.48 11.27
CA PRO A 304 -0.13 -28.87 10.63
C PRO A 304 -0.65 -30.20 11.17
N ILE A 305 -1.81 -30.19 11.83
CA ILE A 305 -2.46 -31.42 12.32
C ILE A 305 -3.54 -31.87 11.33
N ASN A 306 -3.36 -33.08 10.82
CA ASN A 306 -4.30 -33.84 9.98
C ASN A 306 -5.70 -33.93 10.60
N PHE A 307 -6.71 -33.52 9.83
CA PHE A 307 -8.12 -33.71 10.16
C PHE A 307 -8.51 -35.19 10.01
N ASN A 308 -8.82 -35.84 11.14
CA ASN A 308 -9.61 -37.08 11.14
C ASN A 308 -10.63 -37.04 12.29
N ASN A 309 -11.91 -37.07 11.90
CA ASN A 309 -13.14 -37.35 12.65
C ASN A 309 -13.02 -37.54 14.17
N ARG A 310 -13.51 -36.56 14.94
CA ARG A 310 -14.15 -36.80 16.24
C ARG A 310 -15.34 -35.86 16.42
N GLU A 311 -16.48 -36.44 16.76
CA GLU A 311 -17.72 -35.77 17.13
C GLU A 311 -17.49 -34.89 18.38
N TYR A 312 -17.93 -33.63 18.32
CA TYR A 312 -17.90 -32.72 19.45
C TYR A 312 -19.14 -32.95 20.33
N LEU A 313 -18.92 -33.37 21.56
CA LEU A 313 -19.95 -33.38 22.61
C LEU A 313 -19.79 -32.09 23.43
N ILE A 314 -20.60 -31.09 23.11
CA ILE A 314 -20.69 -29.84 23.87
C ILE A 314 -21.59 -30.10 25.07
N THR A 315 -21.05 -29.96 26.29
CA THR A 315 -21.85 -29.82 27.51
C THR A 315 -21.67 -28.41 28.04
N TYR A 316 -22.79 -27.71 28.19
CA TYR A 316 -22.86 -26.41 28.86
C TYR A 316 -22.85 -26.64 30.37
N ASN A 317 -21.98 -25.95 31.09
CA ASN A 317 -22.16 -25.70 32.51
C ASN A 317 -22.29 -24.19 32.71
N HIS A 318 -23.44 -23.80 33.25
CA HIS A 318 -23.66 -22.52 33.91
C HIS A 318 -23.08 -22.58 35.32
N GLU A 319 -22.31 -21.55 35.69
CA GLU A 319 -22.38 -20.88 37.00
C GLU A 319 -21.82 -19.47 36.88
#